data_AF-F3LD00-F1
#
_entry.id   AF-F3LD00-F1
#
_cell.length_a   1.000
_cell.length_b   1.000
_cell.length_c   1.000
_cell.angle_alpha   90.00
_cell.angle_beta   90.00
_cell.angle_gamma   90.00
#
_symmetry.space_group_name_H-M   'P 1'
#
loop_
_entity.id
_entity.type
_entity.pdbx_description
1 polymer ?
#
loop_
_entity_poly.entity_id
_entity_poly.type
_entity_poly.pdbx_seq_one_letter_code
_entity_poly.pdbx_strand_id
1 'polypeptide(L)'
;MSFTTLGLSDPILKAVTDKGYDTPSPIQAKAIPVVLEGRDVMAAAQTGTGKTAGFTLPLLEILSKGQPARANQVRALVLTPTRELAAQVAESVETYGKHLKLRSAVVFGGVKINPQMMKLRGGVDILIATPGRLLDLHQQNAMSFNKLEILILDEADRMLDMGFINDIRKILKALPEKRQNLMFSATFSDDIRDLAKTIVNKPIEISVTPKNSTATTVTQWIHPVDKKQKPSLLVELIYQHKWEQVLVFSRTKHGANKLATFLEKHSIKAAAIHGNKSQGARTRALADFKAGKVRVLVATDIAARGLDIEQLPQVVNIDLPNVAEDYVHRIGRTGRAGATGQAVSLVSADEIQQLQDIERLIQKLLPRKLVDGYEPIHDVPESKLRPPARPKKPKKPRPENANAAANSSNRRSGNNNQNQGRRNSNNQGGNQNGNKTAPSGRRRQNAPASTHGGPTAKKPSRRS
;
A
#
# COMPACT_ATOMS: atom_id res chain seq x y z
N MET A 1 14.07 7.47 28.79
CA MET A 1 12.91 6.63 29.14
C MET A 1 13.23 5.21 28.71
N SER A 2 12.99 4.21 29.54
CA SER A 2 13.30 2.79 29.25
C SER A 2 12.03 2.00 28.95
N PHE A 3 12.13 0.87 28.26
CA PHE A 3 11.00 -0.05 28.06
C PHE A 3 10.40 -0.55 29.37
N THR A 4 11.20 -0.66 30.43
CA THR A 4 10.75 -1.09 31.76
C THR A 4 9.69 -0.14 32.36
N THR A 5 9.69 1.13 31.95
CA THR A 5 8.72 2.14 32.44
C THR A 5 7.39 2.14 31.67
N LEU A 6 7.22 1.27 30.67
CA LEU A 6 6.04 1.27 29.79
C LEU A 6 4.95 0.27 30.21
N GLY A 7 5.08 -0.39 31.36
CA GLY A 7 4.06 -1.30 31.90
C GLY A 7 4.02 -2.68 31.22
N LEU A 8 5.14 -3.12 30.65
CA LEU A 8 5.28 -4.44 30.03
C LEU A 8 5.82 -5.47 31.03
N SER A 9 5.40 -6.73 30.92
CA SER A 9 5.86 -7.83 31.76
C SER A 9 7.29 -8.30 31.44
N ASP A 10 7.94 -8.95 32.41
CA ASP A 10 9.32 -9.46 32.29
C ASP A 10 9.55 -10.37 31.07
N PRO A 11 8.63 -11.29 30.67
CA PRO A 11 8.81 -12.10 29.47
C PRO A 11 8.93 -11.25 28.20
N ILE A 12 8.17 -10.16 28.10
CA ILE A 12 8.21 -9.25 26.96
C ILE A 12 9.48 -8.39 27.01
N LEU A 13 9.82 -7.84 28.17
CA LEU A 13 11.05 -7.05 28.36
C LEU A 13 12.31 -7.87 28.03
N LYS A 14 12.32 -9.16 28.38
CA LYS A 14 13.37 -10.09 27.98
C LYS A 14 13.47 -10.24 26.47
N ALA A 15 12.35 -10.40 25.76
CA ALA A 15 12.35 -10.50 24.31
C ALA A 15 12.81 -9.20 23.61
N VAL A 16 12.47 -8.03 24.18
CA VAL A 16 12.94 -6.72 23.72
C VAL A 16 14.46 -6.60 23.89
N THR A 17 14.97 -7.04 25.05
CA THR A 17 16.42 -7.06 25.34
C THR A 17 17.16 -8.05 24.44
N ASP A 18 16.61 -9.24 24.20
CA ASP A 18 17.17 -10.25 23.28
C ASP A 18 17.30 -9.71 21.84
N LYS A 19 16.43 -8.76 21.44
CA LYS A 19 16.52 -8.06 20.15
C LYS A 19 17.50 -6.89 20.12
N GLY A 20 18.08 -6.52 21.27
CA GLY A 20 19.04 -5.41 21.39
C GLY A 20 18.38 -4.03 21.38
N TYR A 21 17.14 -3.91 21.85
CA TYR A 21 16.47 -2.60 21.96
C TYR A 21 16.61 -2.01 23.36
N ASP A 22 17.35 -0.91 23.46
CA ASP A 22 17.60 -0.24 24.74
C ASP A 22 16.54 0.81 25.08
N THR A 23 16.12 1.60 24.08
CA THR A 23 15.20 2.74 24.29
C THR A 23 14.00 2.69 23.34
N PRO A 24 12.78 2.96 23.84
CA PRO A 24 11.60 3.02 23.01
C PRO A 24 11.64 4.22 22.06
N SER A 25 11.19 4.03 20.83
CA SER A 25 11.02 5.11 19.88
C SER A 25 9.92 6.08 20.33
N PRO A 26 9.86 7.32 19.80
CA PRO A 26 8.83 8.29 20.20
C PRO A 26 7.40 7.80 20.00
N ILE A 27 7.14 6.97 18.98
CA ILE A 27 5.81 6.41 18.76
C ILE A 27 5.51 5.28 19.76
N GLN A 28 6.50 4.47 20.13
CA GLN A 28 6.37 3.42 21.13
C GLN A 28 6.11 4.01 22.52
N ALA A 29 6.90 5.00 22.94
CA ALA A 29 6.77 5.65 24.24
C ALA A 29 5.39 6.31 24.44
N LYS A 30 4.77 6.82 23.37
CA LYS A 30 3.43 7.42 23.42
C LYS A 30 2.30 6.40 23.26
N ALA A 31 2.44 5.45 22.35
CA ALA A 31 1.36 4.53 22.01
C ALA A 31 1.21 3.41 23.03
N ILE A 32 2.31 2.83 23.52
CA ILE A 32 2.26 1.62 24.36
C ILE A 32 1.40 1.84 25.62
N PRO A 33 1.60 2.90 26.42
CA PRO A 33 0.78 3.12 27.62
C PRO A 33 -0.71 3.29 27.30
N VAL A 34 -1.03 4.06 26.26
CA VAL A 34 -2.42 4.32 25.84
C VAL A 34 -3.13 3.04 25.38
N VAL A 35 -2.41 2.16 24.68
CA VAL A 35 -2.96 0.86 24.27
C VAL A 35 -3.22 -0.02 25.50
N LEU A 36 -2.30 -0.05 26.47
CA LEU A 36 -2.46 -0.82 27.72
C LEU A 36 -3.66 -0.34 28.57
N GLU A 37 -4.00 0.95 28.50
CA GLU A 37 -5.20 1.52 29.14
C GLU A 37 -6.52 1.10 28.46
N GLY A 38 -6.47 0.36 27.35
CA GLY A 38 -7.66 -0.09 26.61
C GLY A 38 -8.30 1.01 25.75
N ARG A 39 -7.60 2.13 25.51
CA ARG A 39 -8.09 3.24 24.68
C ARG A 39 -7.86 2.98 23.20
N ASP A 40 -8.77 3.44 22.36
CA ASP A 40 -8.57 3.45 20.91
C ASP A 40 -7.45 4.42 20.53
N VAL A 41 -6.66 4.07 19.52
CA VAL A 41 -5.50 4.85 19.10
C VAL A 41 -5.54 5.12 17.60
N MET A 42 -5.25 6.37 17.23
CA MET A 42 -4.87 6.74 15.88
C MET A 42 -3.42 7.22 15.90
N ALA A 43 -2.53 6.47 15.27
CA ALA A 43 -1.11 6.74 15.27
C ALA A 43 -0.62 7.05 13.84
N ALA A 44 -0.07 8.25 13.64
CA ALA A 44 0.65 8.63 12.43
C ALA A 44 2.15 8.66 12.70
N ALA A 45 2.86 7.77 12.01
CA ALA A 45 4.32 7.75 12.01
C ALA A 45 4.83 7.12 10.71
N GLN A 46 5.98 7.60 10.21
CA GLN A 46 6.59 7.03 9.01
C GLN A 46 7.00 5.55 9.21
N THR A 47 7.16 4.81 8.12
CA THR A 47 7.68 3.43 8.17
C THR A 47 9.09 3.44 8.79
N GLY A 48 9.42 2.42 9.61
CA GLY A 48 10.72 2.34 10.28
C GLY A 48 10.84 3.15 11.58
N THR A 49 9.77 3.81 12.03
CA THR A 49 9.73 4.51 13.34
C THR A 49 9.39 3.59 14.51
N GLY A 50 9.26 2.28 14.28
CA GLY A 50 8.93 1.30 15.32
C GLY A 50 7.44 1.12 15.60
N LYS A 51 6.54 1.50 14.66
CA LYS A 51 5.07 1.32 14.77
C LYS A 51 4.66 -0.10 15.13
N THR A 52 5.27 -1.10 14.49
CA THR A 52 4.93 -2.51 14.69
C THR A 52 5.13 -2.92 16.15
N ALA A 53 6.27 -2.60 16.76
CA ALA A 53 6.48 -2.83 18.18
C ALA A 53 5.54 -1.98 19.06
N GLY A 54 5.21 -0.75 18.61
CA GLY A 54 4.30 0.15 19.31
C GLY A 54 2.88 -0.40 19.53
N PHE A 55 2.40 -1.29 18.66
CA PHE A 55 1.14 -2.02 18.90
C PHE A 55 1.34 -3.48 19.31
N THR A 56 2.42 -4.14 18.87
CA THR A 56 2.62 -5.58 19.13
C THR A 56 2.97 -5.84 20.59
N LEU A 57 3.82 -5.00 21.20
CA LEU A 57 4.20 -5.14 22.61
C LEU A 57 2.98 -5.04 23.56
N PRO A 58 2.15 -3.99 23.49
CA PRO A 58 0.98 -3.90 24.36
C PRO A 58 -0.09 -4.93 24.00
N LEU A 59 -0.22 -5.32 22.72
CA LEU A 59 -1.10 -6.42 22.30
C LEU A 59 -0.74 -7.73 23.02
N LEU A 60 0.54 -8.11 23.00
CA LEU A 60 1.03 -9.32 23.65
C LEU A 60 0.80 -9.27 25.17
N GLU A 61 1.03 -8.12 25.79
CA GLU A 61 0.80 -7.90 27.23
C GLU A 61 -0.68 -8.04 27.62
N ILE A 62 -1.60 -7.51 26.81
CA ILE A 62 -3.04 -7.63 27.06
C ILE A 62 -3.48 -9.09 26.89
N LEU A 63 -3.06 -9.75 25.81
CA LEU A 63 -3.50 -11.10 25.52
C LEU A 63 -2.92 -12.14 26.47
N SER A 64 -1.70 -11.95 26.98
CA SER A 64 -1.04 -12.87 27.92
C SER A 64 -1.78 -12.99 29.25
N LYS A 65 -2.54 -11.97 29.64
CA LYS A 65 -3.37 -11.94 30.86
C LYS A 65 -4.75 -12.59 30.68
N GLY A 66 -5.17 -12.84 29.44
CA GLY A 66 -6.48 -13.40 29.12
C GLY A 66 -6.47 -14.92 28.93
N GLN A 67 -7.65 -15.48 28.64
CA GLN A 67 -7.76 -16.91 28.33
C GLN A 67 -7.28 -17.21 26.90
N PRO A 68 -6.60 -18.34 26.66
CA PRO A 68 -6.23 -18.74 25.30
C PRO A 68 -7.45 -18.91 24.40
N ALA A 69 -7.29 -18.59 23.11
CA ALA A 69 -8.34 -18.82 22.11
C ALA A 69 -8.79 -20.29 22.08
N ARG A 70 -10.10 -20.55 21.92
CA ARG A 70 -10.60 -21.92 21.69
C ARG A 70 -10.69 -22.20 20.19
N ALA A 71 -11.11 -23.42 19.84
CA ALA A 71 -11.23 -23.86 18.45
C ALA A 71 -11.96 -22.82 17.57
N ASN A 72 -11.37 -22.51 16.42
CA ASN A 72 -11.84 -21.51 15.44
C ASN A 72 -11.98 -20.06 15.98
N GLN A 73 -11.54 -19.74 17.20
CA GLN A 73 -11.64 -18.38 17.74
C GLN A 73 -10.40 -17.55 17.38
N VAL A 74 -10.63 -16.24 17.29
CA VAL A 74 -9.61 -15.20 17.13
C VAL A 74 -9.81 -14.15 18.22
N ARG A 75 -8.76 -13.84 19.00
CA ARG A 75 -8.81 -12.81 20.06
C ARG A 75 -8.34 -11.44 19.59
N ALA A 76 -7.33 -11.39 18.72
CA ALA A 76 -6.89 -10.15 18.08
C ALA A 76 -6.69 -10.31 16.58
N LEU A 77 -7.04 -9.26 15.84
CA LEU A 77 -6.96 -9.22 14.40
C LEU A 77 -6.07 -8.05 13.98
N VAL A 78 -5.00 -8.35 13.25
CA VAL A 78 -4.14 -7.35 12.60
C VAL A 78 -4.35 -7.40 11.10
N LEU A 79 -4.98 -6.35 10.56
CA LEU A 79 -5.15 -6.15 9.13
C LEU A 79 -3.94 -5.44 8.55
N THR A 80 -3.42 -6.00 7.47
CA THR A 80 -2.27 -5.45 6.73
C THR A 80 -2.59 -5.40 5.23
N PRO A 81 -2.13 -4.38 4.49
CA PRO A 81 -2.38 -4.23 3.06
C PRO A 81 -1.73 -5.30 2.18
N THR A 82 -0.57 -5.82 2.59
CA THR A 82 0.24 -6.71 1.75
C THR A 82 0.65 -7.96 2.51
N ARG A 83 0.96 -9.02 1.74
CA ARG A 83 1.41 -10.31 2.30
C ARG A 83 2.76 -10.18 2.97
N GLU A 84 3.59 -9.30 2.42
CA GLU A 84 4.94 -9.03 2.89
C GLU A 84 4.89 -8.34 4.26
N LEU A 85 4.01 -7.34 4.42
CA LEU A 85 3.78 -6.72 5.73
C LEU A 85 3.12 -7.70 6.71
N ALA A 86 2.17 -8.53 6.25
CA ALA A 86 1.59 -9.57 7.10
C ALA A 86 2.66 -10.51 7.67
N ALA A 87 3.63 -10.92 6.86
CA ALA A 87 4.74 -11.76 7.30
C ALA A 87 5.66 -11.04 8.30
N GLN A 88 5.94 -9.75 8.11
CA GLN A 88 6.76 -8.94 9.03
C GLN A 88 6.11 -8.74 10.40
N VAL A 89 4.81 -8.46 10.39
CA VAL A 89 4.05 -8.36 11.64
C VAL A 89 4.03 -9.72 12.34
N ALA A 90 3.87 -10.82 11.60
CA ALA A 90 3.94 -12.16 12.18
C ALA A 90 5.31 -12.47 12.80
N GLU A 91 6.41 -12.12 12.13
CA GLU A 91 7.77 -12.25 12.65
C GLU A 91 7.99 -11.39 13.91
N SER A 92 7.42 -10.18 13.94
CA SER A 92 7.46 -9.30 15.11
C SER A 92 6.69 -9.91 16.29
N VAL A 93 5.50 -10.46 16.04
CA VAL A 93 4.69 -11.15 17.05
C VAL A 93 5.44 -12.37 17.61
N GLU A 94 6.06 -13.18 16.75
CA GLU A 94 6.86 -14.34 17.17
C GLU A 94 8.10 -13.90 17.98
N THR A 95 8.79 -12.87 17.51
CA THR A 95 9.96 -12.30 18.19
C THR A 95 9.63 -11.83 19.59
N TYR A 96 8.69 -10.90 19.73
CA TYR A 96 8.38 -10.27 21.02
C TYR A 96 7.57 -11.22 21.92
N GLY A 97 6.86 -12.18 21.33
CA GLY A 97 6.06 -13.18 22.02
C GLY A 97 6.83 -14.46 22.39
N LYS A 98 8.14 -14.56 22.08
CA LYS A 98 8.95 -15.78 22.26
C LYS A 98 8.84 -16.43 23.65
N HIS A 99 8.68 -15.61 24.69
CA HIS A 99 8.59 -16.07 26.08
C HIS A 99 7.13 -16.16 26.60
N LEU A 100 6.13 -16.10 25.70
CA LEU A 100 4.70 -16.16 26.00
C LEU A 100 4.04 -17.41 25.38
N LYS A 101 2.97 -17.89 26.00
CA LYS A 101 2.16 -19.02 25.51
C LYS A 101 0.99 -18.55 24.63
N LEU A 102 1.29 -17.73 23.63
CA LEU A 102 0.29 -17.21 22.68
C LEU A 102 0.44 -17.88 21.31
N ARG A 103 -0.67 -18.18 20.66
CA ARG A 103 -0.69 -18.74 19.31
C ARG A 103 -0.99 -17.65 18.29
N SER A 104 -0.15 -17.53 17.28
CA SER A 104 -0.36 -16.62 16.17
C SER A 104 -0.46 -17.37 14.84
N ALA A 105 -1.18 -16.77 13.88
CA ALA A 105 -1.20 -17.25 12.50
C ALA A 105 -1.23 -16.08 11.52
N VAL A 106 -0.69 -16.31 10.33
CA VAL A 106 -0.71 -15.37 9.21
C VAL A 106 -1.50 -15.95 8.04
N VAL A 107 -2.45 -15.17 7.50
CA VAL A 107 -3.30 -15.56 6.38
C VAL A 107 -3.33 -14.51 5.29
N PHE A 108 -3.05 -14.93 4.06
CA PHE A 108 -3.06 -14.04 2.90
C PHE A 108 -3.36 -14.78 1.60
N GLY A 109 -3.76 -14.01 0.58
CA GLY A 109 -4.13 -14.52 -0.75
C GLY A 109 -2.98 -15.18 -1.53
N GLY A 110 -3.28 -15.77 -2.69
CA GLY A 110 -2.26 -16.29 -3.64
C GLY A 110 -1.49 -17.53 -3.19
N VAL A 111 -1.91 -18.16 -2.10
CA VAL A 111 -1.52 -19.51 -1.69
C VAL A 111 -2.77 -20.34 -1.41
N LYS A 112 -2.64 -21.67 -1.36
CA LYS A 112 -3.77 -22.58 -1.08
C LYS A 112 -4.45 -22.20 0.24
N ILE A 113 -5.79 -22.19 0.24
CA ILE A 113 -6.59 -21.78 1.41
C ILE A 113 -6.65 -22.88 2.48
N ASN A 114 -6.74 -24.16 2.08
CA ASN A 114 -6.91 -25.27 3.01
C ASN A 114 -5.83 -25.35 4.11
N PRO A 115 -4.51 -25.18 3.82
CA PRO A 115 -3.51 -25.14 4.88
C PRO A 115 -3.72 -24.02 5.90
N GLN A 116 -4.27 -22.87 5.47
CA GLN A 116 -4.60 -21.77 6.37
C GLN A 116 -5.81 -22.12 7.23
N MET A 117 -6.86 -22.73 6.66
CA MET A 117 -8.00 -23.24 7.44
C MET A 117 -7.57 -24.25 8.51
N MET A 118 -6.67 -25.18 8.17
CA MET A 118 -6.16 -26.17 9.12
C MET A 118 -5.46 -25.53 10.32
N LYS A 119 -4.67 -24.48 10.08
CA LYS A 119 -4.00 -23.74 11.17
C LYS A 119 -4.99 -23.04 12.11
N LEU A 120 -6.14 -22.61 11.62
CA LEU A 120 -7.14 -21.89 12.41
C LEU A 120 -8.00 -22.80 13.30
N ARG A 121 -8.07 -24.10 12.99
CA ARG A 121 -8.92 -25.07 13.71
C ARG A 121 -8.68 -25.09 15.21
N GLY A 122 -7.43 -24.99 15.64
CA GLY A 122 -7.07 -25.00 17.06
C GLY A 122 -7.43 -23.71 17.82
N GLY A 123 -7.80 -22.64 17.12
CA GLY A 123 -7.88 -21.29 17.67
C GLY A 123 -6.54 -20.57 17.62
N VAL A 124 -6.60 -19.26 17.43
CA VAL A 124 -5.42 -18.38 17.40
C VAL A 124 -5.68 -17.15 18.26
N ASP A 125 -4.72 -16.78 19.10
CA ASP A 125 -4.84 -15.57 19.91
C ASP A 125 -4.64 -14.34 19.03
N ILE A 126 -3.68 -14.39 18.10
CA ILE A 126 -3.35 -13.29 17.18
C ILE A 126 -3.45 -13.77 15.74
N LEU A 127 -4.34 -13.17 14.96
CA LEU A 127 -4.40 -13.38 13.52
C LEU A 127 -3.89 -12.16 12.77
N ILE A 128 -2.87 -12.35 11.94
CA ILE A 128 -2.41 -11.36 10.97
C ILE A 128 -3.00 -11.71 9.60
N ALA A 129 -3.68 -10.77 8.96
CA ALA A 129 -4.41 -11.05 7.74
C ALA A 129 -4.37 -9.92 6.70
N THR A 130 -4.42 -10.30 5.42
CA THR A 130 -4.82 -9.39 4.34
C THR A 130 -6.35 -9.41 4.16
N PRO A 131 -7.03 -8.27 3.94
CA PRO A 131 -8.50 -8.18 3.96
C PRO A 131 -9.25 -9.23 3.11
N GLY A 132 -8.89 -9.37 1.84
CA GLY A 132 -9.57 -10.31 0.93
C GLY A 132 -9.52 -11.77 1.42
N ARG A 133 -8.33 -12.25 1.84
CA ARG A 133 -8.20 -13.62 2.36
C ARG A 133 -8.95 -13.83 3.67
N LEU A 134 -9.00 -12.81 4.53
CA LEU A 134 -9.76 -12.90 5.77
C LEU A 134 -11.25 -13.14 5.48
N LEU A 135 -11.80 -12.41 4.50
CA LEU A 135 -13.20 -12.59 4.07
C LEU A 135 -13.43 -13.98 3.49
N ASP A 136 -12.54 -14.49 2.64
CA ASP A 136 -12.66 -15.85 2.10
C ASP A 136 -12.74 -16.91 3.21
N LEU A 137 -11.86 -16.81 4.22
CA LEU A 137 -11.80 -17.75 5.34
C LEU A 137 -13.03 -17.62 6.24
N HIS A 138 -13.51 -16.40 6.48
CA HIS A 138 -14.72 -16.15 7.25
C HIS A 138 -15.96 -16.71 6.54
N GLN A 139 -16.09 -16.53 5.23
CA GLN A 139 -17.19 -17.09 4.42
C GLN A 139 -17.20 -18.63 4.42
N GLN A 140 -16.03 -19.25 4.52
CA GLN A 140 -15.91 -20.71 4.66
C GLN A 140 -16.06 -21.20 6.11
N ASN A 141 -16.48 -20.34 7.04
CA ASN A 141 -16.63 -20.65 8.47
C ASN A 141 -15.35 -21.22 9.10
N ALA A 142 -14.17 -20.84 8.59
CA ALA A 142 -12.89 -21.33 9.13
C ALA A 142 -12.53 -20.68 10.48
N MET A 143 -13.22 -19.61 10.85
CA MET A 143 -12.97 -18.83 12.06
C MET A 143 -14.18 -17.97 12.47
N SER A 144 -14.24 -17.62 13.75
CA SER A 144 -15.24 -16.74 14.36
C SER A 144 -14.59 -15.56 15.07
N PHE A 145 -15.21 -14.39 14.95
CA PHE A 145 -14.78 -13.15 15.60
C PHE A 145 -15.50 -12.88 16.93
N ASN A 146 -16.34 -13.79 17.42
CA ASN A 146 -17.20 -13.54 18.61
C ASN A 146 -16.41 -13.24 19.90
N LYS A 147 -15.12 -13.61 19.94
CA LYS A 147 -14.21 -13.36 21.06
C LYS A 147 -13.09 -12.38 20.69
N LEU A 148 -13.27 -11.61 19.62
CA LEU A 148 -12.31 -10.60 19.23
C LEU A 148 -12.33 -9.44 20.23
N GLU A 149 -11.18 -9.18 20.85
CA GLU A 149 -10.94 -8.15 21.84
C GLU A 149 -10.31 -6.90 21.21
N ILE A 150 -9.43 -7.09 20.21
CA ILE A 150 -8.62 -6.02 19.61
C ILE A 150 -8.60 -6.12 18.08
N LEU A 151 -8.85 -4.99 17.42
CA LEU A 151 -8.65 -4.80 15.99
C LEU A 151 -7.51 -3.82 15.75
N ILE A 152 -6.58 -4.17 14.87
CA ILE A 152 -5.47 -3.32 14.45
C ILE A 152 -5.49 -3.17 12.93
N LEU A 153 -5.45 -1.95 12.44
CA LEU A 153 -5.21 -1.63 11.03
C LEU A 153 -3.80 -1.06 10.89
N ASP A 154 -2.89 -1.82 10.30
CA ASP A 154 -1.53 -1.35 10.02
C ASP A 154 -1.41 -0.89 8.55
N GLU A 155 -0.78 0.26 8.35
CA GLU A 155 -0.72 0.98 7.07
C GLU A 155 -2.11 1.19 6.45
N ALA A 156 -3.01 1.80 7.22
CA ALA A 156 -4.39 2.06 6.83
C ALA A 156 -4.53 2.92 5.56
N ASP A 157 -3.63 3.89 5.37
CA ASP A 157 -3.51 4.69 4.14
C ASP A 157 -3.31 3.80 2.92
N ARG A 158 -2.38 2.87 3.00
CA ARG A 158 -2.12 1.93 1.90
C ARG A 158 -3.29 0.99 1.63
N MET A 159 -4.03 0.59 2.66
CA MET A 159 -5.23 -0.22 2.44
C MET A 159 -6.28 0.54 1.63
N LEU A 160 -6.42 1.85 1.85
CA LEU A 160 -7.30 2.71 1.03
C LEU A 160 -6.79 2.84 -0.39
N ASP A 161 -5.50 3.12 -0.59
CA ASP A 161 -4.89 3.26 -1.92
C ASP A 161 -5.05 1.99 -2.78
N MET A 162 -5.06 0.81 -2.12
CA MET A 162 -5.25 -0.48 -2.77
C MET A 162 -6.72 -0.85 -2.99
N GLY A 163 -7.66 0.02 -2.59
CA GLY A 163 -9.09 -0.19 -2.78
C GLY A 163 -9.72 -1.17 -1.78
N PHE A 164 -9.05 -1.52 -0.68
CA PHE A 164 -9.59 -2.45 0.32
C PHE A 164 -10.70 -1.86 1.20
N ILE A 165 -11.10 -0.60 0.98
CA ILE A 165 -12.14 0.06 1.78
C ILE A 165 -13.44 -0.76 1.87
N ASN A 166 -13.87 -1.37 0.76
CA ASN A 166 -15.09 -2.17 0.73
C ASN A 166 -14.93 -3.48 1.52
N ASP A 167 -13.76 -4.09 1.45
CA ASP A 167 -13.45 -5.32 2.19
C ASP A 167 -13.34 -5.04 3.69
N ILE A 168 -12.68 -3.94 4.08
CA ILE A 168 -12.61 -3.49 5.46
C ILE A 168 -14.01 -3.25 6.02
N ARG A 169 -14.89 -2.56 5.29
CA ARG A 169 -16.28 -2.36 5.72
C ARG A 169 -17.04 -3.67 5.93
N LYS A 170 -16.82 -4.68 5.08
CA LYS A 170 -17.42 -6.02 5.27
C LYS A 170 -16.86 -6.72 6.50
N ILE A 171 -15.55 -6.63 6.72
CA ILE A 171 -14.90 -7.20 7.90
C ILE A 171 -15.48 -6.58 9.16
N LEU A 172 -15.52 -5.24 9.24
CA LEU A 172 -16.05 -4.51 10.41
C LEU A 172 -17.47 -4.93 10.79
N LYS A 173 -18.33 -5.21 9.80
CA LYS A 173 -19.70 -5.70 10.03
C LYS A 173 -19.75 -7.09 10.67
N ALA A 174 -18.72 -7.91 10.48
CA ALA A 174 -18.61 -9.23 11.08
C ALA A 174 -17.93 -9.23 12.46
N LEU A 175 -17.34 -8.09 12.87
CA LEU A 175 -16.64 -7.98 14.15
C LEU A 175 -17.60 -7.59 15.28
N PRO A 176 -17.33 -8.01 16.53
CA PRO A 176 -18.12 -7.60 17.69
C PRO A 176 -18.03 -6.09 17.92
N GLU A 177 -19.12 -5.45 18.33
CA GLU A 177 -19.19 -4.00 18.55
C GLU A 177 -18.20 -3.52 19.62
N LYS A 178 -18.12 -4.25 20.74
CA LYS A 178 -17.22 -3.94 21.85
C LYS A 178 -15.86 -4.59 21.63
N ARG A 179 -14.88 -3.77 21.22
CA ARG A 179 -13.47 -4.11 21.04
C ARG A 179 -12.62 -2.85 21.07
N GLN A 180 -11.34 -2.97 21.36
CA GLN A 180 -10.38 -1.87 21.19
C GLN A 180 -9.95 -1.80 19.72
N ASN A 181 -9.88 -0.59 19.16
CA ASN A 181 -9.48 -0.37 17.77
C ASN A 181 -8.22 0.50 17.72
N LEU A 182 -7.20 0.00 17.03
CA LEU A 182 -5.94 0.70 16.81
C LEU A 182 -5.75 0.91 15.31
N MET A 183 -5.46 2.15 14.90
CA MET A 183 -5.19 2.48 13.51
C MET A 183 -3.82 3.13 13.38
N PHE A 184 -2.93 2.49 12.61
CA PHE A 184 -1.60 2.96 12.32
C PHE A 184 -1.48 3.32 10.84
N SER A 185 -0.98 4.52 10.57
CA SER A 185 -0.86 5.08 9.22
C SER A 185 0.47 5.83 9.07
N ALA A 186 0.93 6.04 7.85
CA ALA A 186 2.03 6.99 7.62
C ALA A 186 1.53 8.43 7.65
N THR A 187 0.27 8.66 7.26
CA THR A 187 -0.33 10.00 7.18
C THR A 187 -1.74 10.05 7.79
N PHE A 188 -2.19 11.26 8.13
CA PHE A 188 -3.59 11.55 8.46
C PHE A 188 -4.23 12.39 7.35
N SER A 189 -4.33 11.80 6.15
CA SER A 189 -5.16 12.35 5.08
C SER A 189 -6.63 12.44 5.51
N ASP A 190 -7.42 13.27 4.82
CA ASP A 190 -8.85 13.40 5.12
C ASP A 190 -9.58 12.06 4.96
N ASP A 191 -9.22 11.27 3.92
CA ASP A 191 -9.76 9.92 3.71
C ASP A 191 -9.46 8.97 4.88
N ILE A 192 -8.26 9.08 5.48
CA ILE A 192 -7.90 8.29 6.66
C ILE A 192 -8.69 8.73 7.89
N ARG A 193 -8.90 10.04 8.06
CA ARG A 193 -9.73 10.56 9.15
C ARG A 193 -11.18 10.11 8.98
N ASP A 194 -11.69 10.09 7.76
CA ASP A 194 -13.04 9.63 7.46
C ASP A 194 -13.19 8.12 7.66
N LEU A 195 -12.19 7.32 7.28
CA LEU A 195 -12.14 5.90 7.65
C LEU A 195 -12.16 5.74 9.17
N ALA A 196 -11.32 6.50 9.88
CA ALA A 196 -11.18 6.40 11.33
C ALA A 196 -12.52 6.63 12.05
N LYS A 197 -13.29 7.63 11.63
CA LYS A 197 -14.63 7.92 12.19
C LYS A 197 -15.57 6.71 12.18
N THR A 198 -15.35 5.74 11.29
CA THR A 198 -16.17 4.52 11.19
C THR A 198 -15.63 3.34 11.99
N ILE A 199 -14.41 3.43 12.52
CA ILE A 199 -13.69 2.31 13.14
C ILE A 199 -13.41 2.56 14.62
N VAL A 200 -12.85 3.74 14.94
CA VAL A 200 -12.37 4.08 16.29
C VAL A 200 -13.37 4.97 17.02
N ASN A 201 -13.45 4.84 18.33
CA ASN A 201 -14.32 5.62 19.21
C ASN A 201 -13.52 6.51 20.16
N LYS A 202 -13.61 7.83 19.99
CA LYS A 202 -12.85 8.84 20.76
C LYS A 202 -11.35 8.47 20.91
N PRO A 203 -10.65 8.22 19.79
CA PRO A 203 -9.28 7.76 19.81
C PRO A 203 -8.33 8.83 20.35
N ILE A 204 -7.24 8.39 20.95
CA ILE A 204 -6.08 9.27 21.19
C ILE A 204 -5.31 9.40 19.86
N GLU A 205 -5.21 10.63 19.34
CA GLU A 205 -4.38 10.93 18.18
C GLU A 205 -2.92 11.12 18.59
N ILE A 206 -2.04 10.27 18.08
CA ILE A 206 -0.60 10.33 18.30
C ILE A 206 0.07 10.63 16.95
N SER A 207 0.76 11.75 16.86
CA SER A 207 1.59 12.09 15.70
C SER A 207 3.03 12.35 16.15
N VAL A 208 3.98 11.70 15.47
CA VAL A 208 5.42 11.88 15.73
C VAL A 208 6.17 12.47 14.54
N THR A 209 5.49 12.77 13.43
CA THR A 209 6.10 13.35 12.23
C THR A 209 5.28 14.54 11.72
N PRO A 210 5.89 15.67 11.34
CA PRO A 210 5.19 16.76 10.67
C PRO A 210 4.58 16.29 9.35
N LYS A 211 3.38 16.78 9.01
CA LYS A 211 2.66 16.47 7.76
C LYS A 211 3.59 16.68 6.55
N ASN A 212 3.64 15.69 5.66
CA ASN A 212 4.30 15.75 4.33
C ASN A 212 5.80 16.09 4.33
N SER A 213 6.51 15.94 5.45
CA SER A 213 7.96 16.11 5.47
C SER A 213 8.67 14.85 4.95
N THR A 214 9.54 15.00 3.95
CA THR A 214 10.55 13.97 3.67
C THR A 214 11.45 13.87 4.90
N ALA A 215 11.91 12.67 5.26
CA ALA A 215 12.90 12.53 6.32
C ALA A 215 14.07 13.47 6.02
N THR A 216 14.41 14.37 6.96
CA THR A 216 15.46 15.40 6.77
C THR A 216 16.83 14.81 6.47
N THR A 217 16.99 13.51 6.72
CA THR A 217 18.17 12.67 6.53
C THR A 217 18.36 12.14 5.10
N VAL A 218 17.40 12.33 4.19
CA VAL A 218 17.51 11.84 2.80
C VAL A 218 17.96 12.96 1.86
N THR A 219 19.16 12.79 1.30
CA THR A 219 19.69 13.64 0.22
C THR A 219 19.00 13.27 -1.09
N GLN A 220 18.40 14.26 -1.76
CA GLN A 220 17.56 14.05 -2.93
C GLN A 220 18.02 14.94 -4.09
N TRP A 221 18.08 14.38 -5.30
CA TRP A 221 18.32 15.13 -6.53
C TRP A 221 17.76 14.38 -7.74
N ILE A 222 17.68 15.07 -8.88
CA ILE A 222 17.30 14.49 -10.15
C ILE A 222 18.45 14.50 -11.15
N HIS A 223 18.47 13.52 -12.03
CA HIS A 223 19.22 13.51 -13.27
C HIS A 223 18.23 13.65 -14.44
N PRO A 224 18.15 14.82 -15.08
CA PRO A 224 17.47 14.96 -16.36
C PRO A 224 18.13 14.05 -17.39
N VAL A 225 17.35 13.19 -18.05
CA VAL A 225 17.86 12.21 -19.03
C VAL A 225 16.74 11.73 -19.93
N ASP A 226 17.06 11.43 -21.19
CA ASP A 226 16.08 10.85 -22.10
C ASP A 226 15.66 9.44 -21.68
N LYS A 227 14.37 9.12 -21.87
CA LYS A 227 13.75 7.86 -21.44
C LYS A 227 14.50 6.61 -21.89
N LYS A 228 15.07 6.63 -23.09
CA LYS A 228 15.82 5.49 -23.66
C LYS A 228 17.18 5.29 -22.98
N GLN A 229 17.77 6.35 -22.44
CA GLN A 229 19.10 6.34 -21.82
C GLN A 229 19.07 6.02 -20.32
N LYS A 230 17.90 6.12 -19.67
CA LYS A 230 17.75 5.82 -18.22
C LYS A 230 18.39 4.51 -17.75
N PRO A 231 18.23 3.36 -18.46
CA PRO A 231 18.87 2.12 -18.03
C PRO A 231 20.41 2.18 -18.06
N SER A 232 20.98 2.80 -19.10
CA SER A 232 22.42 2.96 -19.24
C SER A 232 22.99 3.93 -18.20
N LEU A 233 22.30 5.06 -17.96
CA LEU A 233 22.69 6.00 -16.91
C LEU A 233 22.64 5.35 -15.52
N LEU A 234 21.65 4.48 -15.25
CA LEU A 234 21.61 3.72 -14.01
C LEU A 234 22.84 2.81 -13.84
N VAL A 235 23.28 2.13 -14.91
CA VAL A 235 24.50 1.30 -14.89
C VAL A 235 25.72 2.16 -14.55
N GLU A 236 25.87 3.31 -15.21
CA GLU A 236 26.96 4.26 -14.97
C GLU A 236 27.01 4.70 -13.50
N LEU A 237 25.89 5.17 -12.96
CA LEU A 237 25.79 5.62 -11.57
C LEU A 237 26.11 4.50 -10.56
N ILE A 238 25.66 3.27 -10.82
CA ILE A 238 25.95 2.11 -9.97
C ILE A 238 27.46 1.82 -9.91
N TYR A 239 28.17 1.92 -11.03
CA TYR A 239 29.60 1.68 -11.08
C TYR A 239 30.41 2.85 -10.54
N GLN A 240 30.12 4.07 -11.00
CA GLN A 240 30.81 5.30 -10.60
C GLN A 240 30.77 5.51 -9.08
N HIS A 241 29.59 5.32 -8.47
CA HIS A 241 29.41 5.49 -7.03
C HIS A 241 29.57 4.19 -6.23
N LYS A 242 29.93 3.08 -6.88
CA LYS A 242 30.14 1.76 -6.25
C LYS A 242 28.99 1.32 -5.34
N TRP A 243 27.74 1.58 -5.74
CA TRP A 243 26.58 1.27 -4.90
C TRP A 243 26.40 -0.23 -4.69
N GLU A 244 26.45 -0.73 -3.46
CA GLU A 244 26.40 -2.18 -3.19
C GLU A 244 24.98 -2.75 -3.02
N GLN A 245 24.03 -1.92 -2.58
CA GLN A 245 22.62 -2.29 -2.48
C GLN A 245 21.74 -1.15 -2.95
N VAL A 246 20.96 -1.38 -4.02
CA VAL A 246 20.11 -0.36 -4.64
C VAL A 246 18.69 -0.87 -4.81
N LEU A 247 17.72 -0.11 -4.29
CA LEU A 247 16.30 -0.33 -4.60
C LEU A 247 15.87 0.62 -5.71
N VAL A 248 15.46 0.05 -6.84
CA VAL A 248 15.07 0.80 -8.04
C VAL A 248 13.57 0.69 -8.23
N PHE A 249 12.88 1.83 -8.30
CA PHE A 249 11.44 1.89 -8.53
C PHE A 249 11.12 2.11 -10.01
N SER A 250 10.38 1.18 -10.60
CA SER A 250 9.86 1.20 -11.97
C SER A 250 8.33 1.28 -11.95
N ARG A 251 7.75 2.05 -12.89
CA ARG A 251 6.29 2.25 -12.98
C ARG A 251 5.55 0.96 -13.30
N THR A 252 6.11 0.10 -14.14
CA THR A 252 5.41 -1.09 -14.65
C THR A 252 6.16 -2.38 -14.35
N LYS A 253 5.38 -3.47 -14.25
CA LYS A 253 5.91 -4.84 -14.07
C LYS A 253 6.77 -5.32 -15.25
N HIS A 254 6.40 -4.92 -16.47
CA HIS A 254 7.17 -5.26 -17.67
C HIS A 254 8.48 -4.47 -17.71
N GLY A 255 8.43 -3.18 -17.39
CA GLY A 255 9.62 -2.33 -17.22
C GLY A 255 10.58 -2.89 -16.17
N ALA A 256 10.05 -3.36 -15.03
CA ALA A 256 10.87 -3.94 -13.97
C ALA A 256 11.65 -5.19 -14.43
N ASN A 257 11.00 -6.12 -15.14
CA ASN A 257 11.70 -7.28 -15.69
C ASN A 257 12.71 -6.89 -16.76
N LYS A 258 12.33 -6.00 -17.69
CA LYS A 258 13.23 -5.55 -18.76
C LYS A 258 14.48 -4.89 -18.19
N LEU A 259 14.33 -4.06 -17.14
CA LEU A 259 15.44 -3.42 -16.47
C LEU A 259 16.32 -4.43 -15.73
N ALA A 260 15.74 -5.37 -14.98
CA ALA A 260 16.52 -6.40 -14.29
C ALA A 260 17.38 -7.21 -15.29
N THR A 261 16.79 -7.66 -16.40
CA THR A 261 17.54 -8.35 -17.47
C THR A 261 18.59 -7.45 -18.13
N PHE A 262 18.31 -6.16 -18.31
CA PHE A 262 19.29 -5.22 -18.83
C PHE A 262 20.50 -5.08 -17.90
N LEU A 263 20.27 -4.97 -16.58
CA LEU A 263 21.32 -4.89 -15.57
C LEU A 263 22.15 -6.18 -15.50
N GLU A 264 21.51 -7.35 -15.57
CA GLU A 264 22.20 -8.65 -15.61
C GLU A 264 23.16 -8.76 -16.80
N LYS A 265 22.77 -8.26 -17.98
CA LYS A 265 23.64 -8.21 -19.18
C LYS A 265 24.87 -7.32 -19.01
N HIS A 266 24.82 -6.37 -18.08
CA HIS A 266 25.93 -5.49 -17.72
C HIS A 266 26.63 -5.95 -16.43
N SER A 267 26.55 -7.24 -16.12
CA SER A 267 27.21 -7.86 -14.96
C SER A 267 26.76 -7.35 -13.59
N ILE A 268 25.56 -6.76 -13.51
CA ILE A 268 24.94 -6.32 -12.26
C ILE A 268 23.89 -7.36 -11.87
N LYS A 269 24.11 -8.07 -10.74
CA LYS A 269 23.12 -9.01 -10.20
C LYS A 269 21.85 -8.25 -9.79
N ALA A 270 20.77 -8.45 -10.54
CA ALA A 270 19.51 -7.75 -10.34
C ALA A 270 18.34 -8.74 -10.22
N ALA A 271 17.30 -8.37 -9.47
CA ALA A 271 16.06 -9.14 -9.41
C ALA A 271 14.85 -8.21 -9.49
N ALA A 272 13.76 -8.67 -10.11
CA ALA A 272 12.52 -7.92 -10.20
C ALA A 272 11.46 -8.43 -9.21
N ILE A 273 10.80 -7.52 -8.47
CA ILE A 273 9.70 -7.81 -7.55
C ILE A 273 8.45 -7.01 -7.91
N HIS A 274 7.37 -7.72 -8.27
CA HIS A 274 6.10 -7.12 -8.69
C HIS A 274 4.92 -8.09 -8.48
N GLY A 275 3.67 -7.61 -8.57
CA GLY A 275 2.46 -8.42 -8.32
C GLY A 275 2.29 -9.66 -9.22
N ASN A 276 2.83 -9.64 -10.44
CA ASN A 276 2.81 -10.80 -11.35
C ASN A 276 3.86 -11.89 -11.02
N LYS A 277 4.78 -11.69 -10.06
CA LYS A 277 5.70 -12.76 -9.63
C LYS A 277 4.97 -13.69 -8.67
N SER A 278 5.32 -14.97 -8.69
CA SER A 278 4.82 -15.93 -7.69
C SER A 278 5.30 -15.52 -6.29
N GLN A 279 4.55 -15.90 -5.24
CA GLN A 279 4.92 -15.53 -3.87
C GLN A 279 6.31 -16.04 -3.51
N GLY A 280 6.63 -17.30 -3.85
CA GLY A 280 7.95 -17.87 -3.61
C GLY A 280 9.07 -17.10 -4.31
N ALA A 281 8.85 -16.61 -5.53
CA ALA A 281 9.81 -15.78 -6.24
C ALA A 281 10.00 -14.41 -5.57
N ARG A 282 8.92 -13.77 -5.09
CA ARG A 282 8.98 -12.50 -4.36
C ARG A 282 9.75 -12.65 -3.04
N THR A 283 9.43 -13.68 -2.26
CA THR A 283 10.12 -14.00 -1.00
C THR A 283 11.61 -14.29 -1.21
N ARG A 284 11.95 -15.08 -2.24
CA ARG A 284 13.35 -15.36 -2.59
C ARG A 284 14.11 -14.11 -3.01
N ALA A 285 13.54 -13.32 -3.93
CA ALA A 285 14.18 -12.08 -4.40
C ALA A 285 14.46 -11.11 -3.25
N LEU A 286 13.52 -10.98 -2.30
CA LEU A 286 13.72 -10.17 -1.10
C LEU A 286 14.82 -10.74 -0.19
N ALA A 287 14.81 -12.05 0.08
CA ALA A 287 15.81 -12.71 0.91
C ALA A 287 17.23 -12.59 0.30
N ASP A 288 17.35 -12.81 -1.00
CA ASP A 288 18.63 -12.70 -1.71
C ASP A 288 19.13 -11.26 -1.77
N PHE A 289 18.24 -10.27 -1.85
CA PHE A 289 18.59 -8.85 -1.75
C PHE A 289 19.09 -8.49 -0.35
N LYS A 290 18.36 -8.90 0.72
CA LYS A 290 18.77 -8.70 2.11
C LYS A 290 20.15 -9.34 2.39
N ALA A 291 20.40 -10.53 1.84
CA ALA A 291 21.67 -11.24 1.99
C ALA A 291 22.81 -10.70 1.10
N GLY A 292 22.60 -9.62 0.35
CA GLY A 292 23.62 -9.04 -0.55
C GLY A 292 23.94 -9.88 -1.80
N LYS A 293 23.20 -10.96 -2.05
CA LYS A 293 23.38 -11.81 -3.24
C LYS A 293 22.89 -11.13 -4.51
N VAL A 294 21.86 -10.29 -4.37
CA VAL A 294 21.35 -9.40 -5.41
C VAL A 294 21.77 -7.97 -5.06
N ARG A 295 22.44 -7.30 -5.99
CA ARG A 295 22.91 -5.91 -5.84
C ARG A 295 21.80 -4.90 -6.07
N VAL A 296 20.90 -5.19 -7.02
CA VAL A 296 19.80 -4.30 -7.42
C VAL A 296 18.45 -5.00 -7.33
N LEU A 297 17.55 -4.48 -6.51
CA LEU A 297 16.15 -4.93 -6.49
C LEU A 297 15.29 -3.93 -7.26
N VAL A 298 14.71 -4.36 -8.38
CA VAL A 298 13.81 -3.54 -9.20
C VAL A 298 12.37 -3.83 -8.80
N ALA A 299 11.66 -2.82 -8.30
CA ALA A 299 10.33 -2.97 -7.74
C ALA A 299 9.31 -2.02 -8.38
N THR A 300 8.05 -2.46 -8.44
CA THR A 300 6.89 -1.57 -8.64
C THR A 300 6.38 -1.08 -7.29
N ASP A 301 5.76 0.11 -7.22
CA ASP A 301 5.21 0.69 -5.97
C ASP A 301 4.43 -0.32 -5.13
N ILE A 302 3.45 -1.00 -5.74
CA ILE A 302 2.59 -1.96 -5.06
C ILE A 302 3.38 -3.10 -4.41
N ALA A 303 4.48 -3.54 -5.04
CA ALA A 303 5.26 -4.67 -4.56
C ALA A 303 6.40 -4.28 -3.62
N ALA A 304 6.82 -3.00 -3.64
CA ALA A 304 7.78 -2.44 -2.70
C ALA A 304 7.12 -1.89 -1.42
N ARG A 305 5.82 -1.57 -1.47
CA ARG A 305 5.03 -1.25 -0.28
C ARG A 305 4.99 -2.47 0.65
N GLY A 306 5.34 -2.26 1.91
CA GLY A 306 5.44 -3.33 2.90
C GLY A 306 6.64 -4.27 2.71
N LEU A 307 7.66 -3.89 1.93
CA LEU A 307 8.97 -4.54 2.06
C LEU A 307 9.69 -3.97 3.28
N ASP A 308 9.89 -4.81 4.29
CA ASP A 308 10.88 -4.63 5.33
C ASP A 308 12.22 -4.92 4.70
N ILE A 309 12.79 -3.89 4.10
CA ILE A 309 14.20 -3.88 3.78
C ILE A 309 14.77 -2.89 4.79
N GLU A 310 15.74 -3.36 5.57
CA GLU A 310 16.52 -2.51 6.48
C GLU A 310 17.10 -1.34 5.71
N GLN A 311 17.43 -0.27 6.42
CA GLN A 311 17.89 0.99 5.86
C GLN A 311 18.81 0.82 4.65
N LEU A 312 18.33 1.21 3.48
CA LEU A 312 19.12 1.12 2.26
C LEU A 312 20.02 2.35 2.11
N PRO A 313 21.25 2.21 1.61
CA PRO A 313 22.10 3.35 1.30
C PRO A 313 21.54 4.16 0.12
N GLN A 314 20.96 3.46 -0.87
CA GLN A 314 20.55 4.05 -2.14
C GLN A 314 19.14 3.63 -2.58
N VAL A 315 18.33 4.63 -2.91
CA VAL A 315 17.06 4.48 -3.63
C VAL A 315 17.16 5.19 -4.98
N VAL A 316 16.65 4.57 -6.05
CA VAL A 316 16.56 5.18 -7.37
C VAL A 316 15.14 5.11 -7.91
N ASN A 317 14.59 6.23 -8.35
CA ASN A 317 13.37 6.28 -9.15
C ASN A 317 13.76 6.28 -10.62
N ILE A 318 13.67 5.13 -11.30
CA ILE A 318 13.89 5.11 -12.76
C ILE A 318 12.69 5.74 -13.50
N ASP A 319 11.50 5.59 -12.92
CA ASP A 319 10.29 6.27 -13.35
C ASP A 319 9.74 7.07 -12.17
N LEU A 320 9.28 8.31 -12.38
CA LEU A 320 8.55 9.02 -11.33
C LEU A 320 7.18 8.38 -11.06
N PRO A 321 6.71 8.34 -9.80
CA PRO A 321 5.38 7.83 -9.48
C PRO A 321 4.28 8.70 -10.09
N ASN A 322 3.13 8.09 -10.37
CA ASN A 322 1.97 8.83 -10.87
C ASN A 322 1.28 9.67 -9.79
N VAL A 323 1.50 9.33 -8.52
CA VAL A 323 0.96 10.01 -7.34
C VAL A 323 2.14 10.54 -6.53
N ALA A 324 2.12 11.82 -6.17
CA ALA A 324 3.26 12.48 -5.53
C ALA A 324 3.59 11.88 -4.15
N GLU A 325 2.58 11.45 -3.41
CA GLU A 325 2.71 10.84 -2.09
C GLU A 325 3.56 9.56 -2.13
N ASP A 326 3.49 8.81 -3.23
CA ASP A 326 4.33 7.63 -3.42
C ASP A 326 5.81 7.97 -3.46
N TYR A 327 6.20 9.14 -3.97
CA TYR A 327 7.59 9.54 -3.98
C TYR A 327 8.16 9.59 -2.56
N VAL A 328 7.41 10.17 -1.61
CA VAL A 328 7.80 10.21 -0.19
C VAL A 328 7.93 8.79 0.38
N HIS A 329 7.05 7.87 -0.01
CA HIS A 329 7.12 6.47 0.42
C HIS A 329 8.28 5.68 -0.19
N ARG A 330 8.67 5.99 -1.42
CA ARG A 330 9.81 5.39 -2.11
C ARG A 330 11.12 5.82 -1.46
N ILE A 331 11.33 7.13 -1.29
CA ILE A 331 12.57 7.64 -0.70
C ILE A 331 12.65 7.33 0.79
N GLY A 332 11.51 7.14 1.48
CA GLY A 332 11.46 6.65 2.86
C GLY A 332 11.95 5.22 3.06
N ARG A 333 12.47 4.55 2.02
CA ARG A 333 13.22 3.29 2.11
C ARG A 333 14.70 3.49 2.47
N THR A 334 15.18 4.73 2.42
CA THR A 334 16.51 5.13 2.87
C THR A 334 16.41 6.18 3.99
N GLY A 335 17.53 6.50 4.63
CA GLY A 335 17.61 7.57 5.64
C GLY A 335 16.82 7.35 6.94
N ARG A 336 16.69 6.10 7.40
CA ARG A 336 15.94 5.75 8.63
C ARG A 336 16.84 5.85 9.87
N ALA A 337 16.21 5.86 11.06
CA ALA A 337 16.88 5.73 12.36
C ALA A 337 18.11 6.64 12.59
N GLY A 338 18.11 7.85 12.02
CA GLY A 338 19.19 8.83 12.19
C GLY A 338 20.35 8.70 11.19
N ALA A 339 20.45 7.62 10.42
CA ALA A 339 21.47 7.50 9.38
C ALA A 339 21.04 8.21 8.08
N THR A 340 22.02 8.70 7.32
CA THR A 340 21.80 9.42 6.07
C THR A 340 21.49 8.48 4.92
N GLY A 341 20.73 8.96 3.95
CA GLY A 341 20.31 8.20 2.78
C GLY A 341 20.40 9.00 1.49
N GLN A 342 20.50 8.33 0.35
CA GLN A 342 20.46 8.97 -0.97
C GLN A 342 19.29 8.47 -1.79
N ALA A 343 18.55 9.41 -2.38
CA ALA A 343 17.46 9.14 -3.30
C ALA A 343 17.62 9.93 -4.60
N VAL A 344 17.75 9.20 -5.70
CA VAL A 344 17.99 9.77 -7.03
C VAL A 344 16.79 9.51 -7.92
N SER A 345 16.40 10.48 -8.73
CA SER A 345 15.35 10.27 -9.75
C SER A 345 15.87 10.57 -11.14
N LEU A 346 15.70 9.61 -12.04
CA LEU A 346 16.00 9.76 -13.47
C LEU A 346 14.74 10.30 -14.15
N VAL A 347 14.78 11.53 -14.64
CA VAL A 347 13.58 12.26 -15.08
C VAL A 347 13.68 12.56 -16.57
N SER A 348 12.68 12.15 -17.33
CA SER A 348 12.53 12.51 -18.75
C SER A 348 11.47 13.60 -18.94
N ALA A 349 11.49 14.28 -20.08
CA ALA A 349 10.59 15.41 -20.36
C ALA A 349 9.10 15.05 -20.22
N ASP A 350 8.70 13.80 -20.51
CA ASP A 350 7.33 13.29 -20.37
C ASP A 350 6.87 13.13 -18.91
N GLU A 351 7.75 13.34 -17.93
CA GLU A 351 7.46 13.20 -16.49
C GLU A 351 7.44 14.54 -15.74
N ILE A 352 7.45 15.67 -16.45
CA ILE A 352 7.50 17.01 -15.84
C ILE A 352 6.32 17.28 -14.91
N GLN A 353 5.12 16.79 -15.24
CA GLN A 353 3.94 16.98 -14.41
C GLN A 353 4.09 16.25 -13.06
N GLN A 354 4.57 15.01 -13.09
CA GLN A 354 4.87 14.22 -11.90
C GLN A 354 5.94 14.90 -11.05
N LEU A 355 7.00 15.43 -11.67
CA LEU A 355 8.05 16.18 -10.97
C LEU A 355 7.46 17.41 -10.24
N GLN A 356 6.65 18.21 -10.94
CA GLN A 356 6.01 19.40 -10.37
C GLN A 356 5.09 19.05 -9.19
N ASP A 357 4.32 17.97 -9.30
CA ASP A 357 3.43 17.51 -8.23
C ASP A 357 4.23 17.03 -7.01
N ILE A 358 5.36 16.34 -7.22
CA ILE A 358 6.29 15.93 -6.17
C ILE A 358 6.91 17.14 -5.46
N GLU A 359 7.49 18.07 -6.21
CA GLU A 359 8.13 19.28 -5.66
C GLU A 359 7.12 20.16 -4.92
N ARG A 360 5.89 20.22 -5.42
CA ARG A 360 4.76 20.86 -4.74
C ARG A 360 4.36 20.12 -3.46
N LEU A 361 4.37 18.79 -3.43
CA LEU A 361 4.04 18.05 -2.21
C LEU A 361 5.10 18.27 -1.12
N ILE A 362 6.37 18.13 -1.48
CA ILE A 362 7.50 18.24 -0.54
C ILE A 362 7.91 19.70 -0.24
N GLN A 363 7.29 20.66 -0.95
CA GLN A 363 7.57 22.10 -0.86
C GLN A 363 9.06 22.44 -1.06
N LYS A 364 9.71 21.75 -2.00
CA LYS A 364 11.14 21.91 -2.31
C LYS A 364 11.40 21.58 -3.77
N LEU A 365 12.17 22.44 -4.46
CA LEU A 365 12.71 22.13 -5.79
C LEU A 365 13.88 21.15 -5.67
N LEU A 366 13.86 20.09 -6.47
CA LEU A 366 14.91 19.09 -6.44
C LEU A 366 16.12 19.58 -7.26
N PRO A 367 17.35 19.54 -6.69
CA PRO A 367 18.55 19.89 -7.44
C PRO A 367 18.68 19.04 -8.69
N ARG A 368 19.05 19.66 -9.80
CA ARG A 368 19.29 18.98 -11.08
C ARG A 368 20.78 18.78 -11.27
N LYS A 369 21.19 17.56 -11.58
CA LYS A 369 22.58 17.22 -11.87
C LYS A 369 22.64 16.58 -13.26
N LEU A 370 23.35 17.20 -14.18
CA LEU A 370 23.64 16.58 -15.47
C LEU A 370 24.79 15.57 -15.29
N VAL A 371 24.84 14.58 -16.18
CA VAL A 371 25.90 13.57 -16.23
C VAL A 371 26.42 13.56 -17.65
N ASP A 372 27.73 13.71 -17.80
CA ASP A 372 28.41 13.79 -19.08
C ASP A 372 28.05 12.59 -19.97
N GLY A 373 27.64 12.87 -21.21
CA GLY A 373 27.22 11.85 -22.19
C GLY A 373 25.78 11.36 -22.04
N TYR A 374 25.03 11.91 -21.08
CA TYR A 374 23.62 11.60 -20.82
C TYR A 374 22.74 12.86 -20.79
N GLU A 375 23.23 13.97 -21.34
CA GLU A 375 22.45 15.19 -21.48
C GLU A 375 21.20 14.92 -22.33
N PRO A 376 20.00 15.30 -21.84
CA PRO A 376 18.78 15.01 -22.56
C PRO A 376 18.70 15.84 -23.84
N ILE A 377 18.31 15.20 -24.95
CA ILE A 377 17.96 15.91 -26.19
C ILE A 377 16.62 16.62 -26.00
N HIS A 378 15.69 15.98 -25.27
CA HIS A 378 14.42 16.58 -24.88
C HIS A 378 14.54 17.13 -23.45
N ASP A 379 14.78 18.43 -23.36
CA ASP A 379 15.02 19.06 -22.06
C ASP A 379 13.82 18.92 -21.11
N VAL A 380 14.12 18.77 -19.81
CA VAL A 380 13.13 18.74 -18.75
C VAL A 380 12.91 20.18 -18.31
N PRO A 381 11.75 20.81 -18.57
CA PRO A 381 11.56 22.23 -18.27
C PRO A 381 11.78 22.57 -16.80
N GLU A 382 12.27 23.77 -16.50
CA GLU A 382 12.41 24.22 -15.10
C GLU A 382 11.06 24.25 -14.37
N SER A 383 11.07 23.73 -13.15
CA SER A 383 9.90 23.75 -12.27
C SER A 383 9.84 25.05 -11.48
N LYS A 384 8.61 25.55 -11.24
CA LYS A 384 8.37 26.65 -10.30
C LYS A 384 7.62 26.12 -9.09
N LEU A 385 8.09 26.46 -7.88
CA LEU A 385 7.46 25.98 -6.66
C LEU A 385 6.06 26.59 -6.50
N ARG A 386 5.03 25.73 -6.43
CA ARG A 386 3.63 26.13 -6.26
C ARG A 386 3.20 25.88 -4.79
N PRO A 387 2.27 26.69 -4.25
CA PRO A 387 1.72 26.44 -2.92
C PRO A 387 0.96 25.10 -2.89
N PRO A 388 0.86 24.42 -1.72
CA PRO A 388 0.18 23.14 -1.60
C PRO A 388 -1.24 23.17 -2.16
N ALA A 389 -1.69 22.08 -2.77
CA ALA A 389 -3.05 22.00 -3.28
C ALA A 389 -4.05 22.15 -2.11
N ARG A 390 -4.89 23.19 -2.14
CA ARG A 390 -6.00 23.29 -1.18
C ARG A 390 -7.00 22.18 -1.52
N PRO A 391 -7.51 21.42 -0.53
CA PRO A 391 -8.54 20.43 -0.79
C PRO A 391 -9.73 21.10 -1.46
N LYS A 392 -10.18 20.54 -2.59
CA LYS A 392 -11.38 21.03 -3.28
C LYS A 392 -12.54 20.81 -2.33
N LYS A 393 -13.07 21.88 -1.73
CA LYS A 393 -14.33 21.82 -0.97
C LYS A 393 -15.38 21.17 -1.89
N PRO A 394 -16.14 20.16 -1.41
CA PRO A 394 -17.21 19.58 -2.22
C PRO A 394 -18.15 20.70 -2.66
N LYS A 395 -18.44 20.76 -3.97
CA LYS A 395 -19.45 21.68 -4.50
C LYS A 395 -20.75 21.40 -3.76
N LYS A 396 -21.23 22.36 -2.97
CA LYS A 396 -22.59 22.30 -2.40
C LYS A 396 -23.55 22.02 -3.56
N PRO A 397 -24.48 21.05 -3.44
CA PRO A 397 -25.53 20.89 -4.43
C PRO A 397 -26.27 22.22 -4.53
N ARG A 398 -26.36 22.73 -5.76
CA ARG A 398 -27.14 23.92 -6.08
C ARG A 398 -28.60 23.57 -5.76
N PRO A 399 -29.32 24.32 -4.91
CA PRO A 399 -30.74 24.09 -4.74
C PRO A 399 -31.42 24.29 -6.09
N GLU A 400 -32.06 23.24 -6.59
CA GLU A 400 -32.99 23.32 -7.71
C GLU A 400 -34.13 24.26 -7.30
N ASN A 401 -34.39 25.24 -8.14
CA ASN A 401 -35.42 26.25 -7.93
C ASN A 401 -36.79 25.61 -7.73
N ALA A 402 -37.23 25.51 -6.48
CA ALA A 402 -38.63 25.51 -6.14
C ALA A 402 -39.14 26.94 -6.26
N ASN A 403 -39.65 27.32 -7.44
CA ASN A 403 -40.55 28.46 -7.63
C ASN A 403 -41.25 28.34 -8.99
N ALA A 404 -42.23 27.43 -9.04
CA ALA A 404 -43.25 27.40 -10.07
C ALA A 404 -44.62 27.25 -9.38
N ALA A 405 -45.07 28.30 -8.71
CA ALA A 405 -46.48 28.54 -8.36
C ALA A 405 -46.63 29.88 -7.64
N ALA A 406 -46.95 30.95 -8.36
CA ALA A 406 -47.85 32.01 -7.90
C ALA A 406 -48.14 32.97 -9.05
N ASN A 407 -49.36 32.86 -9.55
CA ASN A 407 -49.98 33.78 -10.49
C ASN A 407 -50.21 35.16 -9.85
N SER A 408 -50.05 36.18 -10.69
CA SER A 408 -51.00 37.30 -10.89
C SER A 408 -50.52 38.73 -10.60
N SER A 409 -50.83 39.54 -11.61
CA SER A 409 -51.16 40.97 -11.59
C SER A 409 -50.03 42.01 -11.72
N ASN A 410 -49.92 42.46 -12.98
CA ASN A 410 -50.17 43.85 -13.38
C ASN A 410 -49.14 44.92 -12.98
N ARG A 411 -48.32 45.37 -13.95
CA ARG A 411 -48.31 46.79 -14.42
C ARG A 411 -47.43 47.00 -15.65
N ARG A 412 -47.91 47.96 -16.44
CA ARG A 412 -47.58 48.35 -17.83
C ARG A 412 -46.33 49.24 -17.97
N SER A 413 -45.93 49.37 -19.25
CA SER A 413 -45.26 50.52 -19.92
C SER A 413 -43.72 50.44 -19.99
N GLY A 414 -43.05 50.60 -21.13
CA GLY A 414 -43.51 50.96 -22.48
C GLY A 414 -42.40 50.90 -23.55
N ASN A 415 -42.86 50.85 -24.81
CA ASN A 415 -42.33 51.36 -26.09
C ASN A 415 -40.82 51.56 -26.35
N ASN A 416 -40.29 50.88 -27.38
CA ASN A 416 -39.97 51.38 -28.74
C ASN A 416 -39.04 50.36 -29.46
N ASN A 417 -39.43 49.79 -30.62
CA ASN A 417 -39.05 50.20 -32.00
C ASN A 417 -37.51 50.21 -32.23
N GLN A 418 -36.88 49.61 -33.25
CA GLN A 418 -37.30 49.24 -34.61
C GLN A 418 -36.13 48.52 -35.32
N ASN A 419 -36.43 47.82 -36.43
CA ASN A 419 -35.55 47.47 -37.59
C ASN A 419 -34.44 46.42 -37.43
N GLN A 420 -34.06 45.62 -38.43
CA GLN A 420 -34.59 45.12 -39.73
C GLN A 420 -33.49 44.21 -40.30
N GLY A 421 -33.80 43.11 -41.00
CA GLY A 421 -32.77 42.40 -41.78
C GLY A 421 -33.09 40.98 -42.30
N ARG A 422 -33.84 40.90 -43.42
CA ARG A 422 -33.80 39.96 -44.58
C ARG A 422 -33.39 38.46 -44.36
N ARG A 423 -34.26 37.46 -44.59
CA ARG A 423 -34.72 36.81 -45.86
C ARG A 423 -33.66 36.03 -46.68
N ASN A 424 -33.75 34.69 -46.67
CA ASN A 424 -34.01 33.74 -47.78
C ASN A 424 -33.84 32.29 -47.26
N SER A 425 -34.82 31.38 -47.28
CA SER A 425 -35.35 30.60 -48.44
C SER A 425 -34.19 29.95 -49.24
N ASN A 426 -34.04 28.62 -49.37
CA ASN A 426 -35.01 27.71 -49.98
C ASN A 426 -34.54 26.23 -49.84
N ASN A 427 -35.52 25.31 -49.76
CA ASN A 427 -35.60 23.99 -50.46
C ASN A 427 -34.46 22.95 -50.41
N GLN A 428 -34.68 21.63 -50.45
CA GLN A 428 -35.85 20.74 -50.43
C GLN A 428 -35.30 19.29 -50.46
N GLY A 429 -36.11 18.32 -50.02
CA GLY A 429 -35.90 16.87 -50.18
C GLY A 429 -35.57 16.20 -48.86
N GLY A 430 -36.47 15.52 -48.14
CA GLY A 430 -37.47 14.56 -48.62
C GLY A 430 -36.73 13.27 -49.03
N ASN A 431 -36.99 12.07 -48.52
CA ASN A 431 -38.11 11.59 -47.74
C ASN A 431 -37.76 10.17 -47.23
N GLN A 432 -38.29 9.85 -46.04
CA GLN A 432 -38.89 8.56 -45.66
C GLN A 432 -38.10 7.24 -45.54
N ASN A 433 -38.22 6.74 -44.30
CA ASN A 433 -38.75 5.43 -43.90
C ASN A 433 -37.83 4.20 -43.83
N GLY A 434 -38.03 3.44 -42.75
CA GLY A 434 -38.02 1.98 -42.87
C GLY A 434 -37.49 1.20 -41.67
N ASN A 435 -38.32 1.09 -40.65
CA ASN A 435 -38.13 0.32 -39.41
C ASN A 435 -37.98 -1.22 -39.62
N LYS A 436 -37.33 -1.89 -38.63
CA LYS A 436 -37.47 -3.32 -38.23
C LYS A 436 -36.84 -4.39 -39.17
N THR A 437 -36.23 -5.50 -38.73
CA THR A 437 -36.61 -6.50 -37.70
C THR A 437 -35.46 -7.52 -37.51
N ALA A 438 -35.33 -8.12 -36.32
CA ALA A 438 -34.67 -9.44 -36.10
C ALA A 438 -35.73 -10.57 -36.28
N PRO A 439 -35.55 -11.88 -35.91
CA PRO A 439 -34.38 -12.73 -35.61
C PRO A 439 -34.46 -14.17 -36.25
N SER A 440 -33.45 -15.02 -36.05
CA SER A 440 -33.49 -16.53 -35.99
C SER A 440 -32.05 -17.06 -36.03
N GLY A 441 -31.59 -18.16 -35.39
CA GLY A 441 -32.20 -19.31 -34.76
C GLY A 441 -31.77 -20.60 -35.47
N ARG A 442 -30.81 -21.40 -34.94
CA ARG A 442 -30.80 -22.88 -35.06
C ARG A 442 -29.68 -23.62 -34.29
N ARG A 443 -30.12 -24.67 -33.59
CA ARG A 443 -29.41 -25.82 -32.99
C ARG A 443 -28.69 -26.70 -34.05
N ARG A 444 -27.68 -27.45 -33.61
CA ARG A 444 -27.59 -28.92 -33.85
C ARG A 444 -26.64 -29.64 -32.87
N GLN A 445 -27.07 -30.84 -32.47
CA GLN A 445 -26.41 -31.81 -31.59
C GLN A 445 -25.58 -32.83 -32.41
N ASN A 446 -24.56 -33.45 -31.79
CA ASN A 446 -24.40 -34.90 -31.55
C ASN A 446 -22.92 -35.35 -31.50
N ALA A 447 -22.60 -36.12 -30.46
CA ALA A 447 -21.40 -36.96 -30.26
C ALA A 447 -21.63 -38.35 -30.93
N PRO A 448 -20.87 -39.46 -30.68
CA PRO A 448 -19.60 -39.68 -29.94
C PRO A 448 -18.59 -40.63 -30.66
N ALA A 449 -17.42 -40.93 -30.06
CA ALA A 449 -16.81 -42.28 -30.00
C ALA A 449 -15.49 -42.34 -29.22
N SER A 450 -15.35 -43.41 -28.45
CA SER A 450 -14.28 -43.91 -27.58
C SER A 450 -13.15 -44.64 -28.31
N THR A 451 -11.94 -44.73 -27.71
CA THR A 451 -11.25 -46.02 -27.37
C THR A 451 -9.89 -45.84 -26.65
N HIS A 452 -9.69 -46.74 -25.67
CA HIS A 452 -8.49 -47.41 -25.09
C HIS A 452 -7.07 -46.78 -25.12
N GLY A 453 -6.17 -47.02 -24.14
CA GLY A 453 -6.13 -48.00 -23.06
C GLY A 453 -4.95 -47.76 -22.10
N GLY A 454 -4.95 -48.47 -20.96
CA GLY A 454 -3.86 -48.50 -19.96
C GLY A 454 -2.65 -49.35 -20.42
N PRO A 455 -1.58 -49.42 -19.61
CA PRO A 455 -1.56 -50.42 -18.54
C PRO A 455 -0.84 -49.99 -17.22
N THR A 456 -0.79 -50.98 -16.32
CA THR A 456 -0.55 -50.99 -14.88
C THR A 456 0.91 -51.20 -14.43
N ALA A 457 1.20 -50.68 -13.22
CA ALA A 457 2.01 -51.20 -12.10
C ALA A 457 3.50 -51.60 -12.25
N LYS A 458 4.33 -51.09 -11.32
CA LYS A 458 5.28 -51.88 -10.50
C LYS A 458 5.88 -51.11 -9.30
N LYS A 459 5.83 -51.74 -8.11
CA LYS A 459 6.68 -51.48 -6.91
C LYS A 459 8.08 -52.11 -7.11
N PRO A 460 9.10 -51.70 -6.33
CA PRO A 460 9.69 -52.57 -5.29
C PRO A 460 9.96 -51.80 -3.96
N SER A 461 9.68 -52.34 -2.76
CA SER A 461 10.45 -53.26 -1.89
C SER A 461 11.71 -52.67 -1.22
N ARG A 462 11.71 -52.73 0.12
CA ARG A 462 12.80 -52.41 1.07
C ARG A 462 13.96 -53.43 1.04
N ARG A 463 15.17 -52.92 1.31
CA ARG A 463 16.29 -53.39 2.17
C ARG A 463 17.53 -52.61 1.67
N SER A 464 18.39 -51.99 2.47
CA SER A 464 18.94 -52.33 3.79
C SER A 464 19.22 -51.07 4.59
#